data_AF-A0AA39X8X4-F1
#
_entry.id   AF-A0AA39X8X4-F1
#
_cell.length_a   1.000
_cell.length_b   1.000
_cell.length_c   1.000
_cell.angle_alpha   90.00
_cell.angle_beta   90.00
_cell.angle_gamma   90.00
#
_symmetry.space_group_name_H-M   'P 1'
#
loop_
_entity.id
_entity.type
_entity.pdbx_description
1 polymer ?
#
loop_
_entity_poly.entity_id
_entity_poly.type
_entity_poly.pdbx_seq_one_letter_code
_entity_poly.pdbx_strand_id
1 'polypeptide(L)'
;MAVSTEHDSYYNGSTALSITTIFPNDLNSRDELAKRRKEAAAAAAAALKAKGDVLSLEAQRAAAEKAKLEALESEVAALKEKTQALQDEINIYKTRTETLQTNLNDTNYGLATAANNLTAVRQEKQAVDTELAQTRSAKITAEITWRNTNEGLQQQISTLKADISRESALKLEPDNNLHPQFNHSDQEVHIVNIKARTAIDHDSTKGEGTHSWEYQFGNRFQKWRLIKVNANDPKSPWFIKSPDCGRYLEFRSGDQDTNLTAADCRLDYDGSRQQQWNIGVYSGGAVMFINVRWGMAIDLLTTDQWKNDVRLRSYKPNSGDPCQRFTLFIRQ
;
A
#
# COMPACT_ATOMS: atom_id res chain seq x y z
N MET A 1 88.60 -43.32 -48.68
CA MET A 1 89.99 -43.36 -48.16
C MET A 1 90.44 -44.80 -48.14
N ALA A 2 91.70 -45.00 -48.51
CA ALA A 2 92.22 -46.17 -49.18
C ALA A 2 92.36 -47.43 -48.29
N VAL A 3 92.05 -48.57 -48.90
CA VAL A 3 92.55 -49.90 -48.55
C VAL A 3 93.96 -49.99 -49.13
N SER A 4 94.95 -50.30 -48.30
CA SER A 4 96.33 -50.57 -48.70
C SER A 4 96.65 -52.05 -48.48
N THR A 5 97.04 -52.69 -49.57
CA THR A 5 97.56 -54.05 -49.72
C THR A 5 99.04 -53.96 -50.08
N GLU A 6 99.93 -54.67 -49.39
CA GLU A 6 101.29 -55.04 -49.81
C GLU A 6 101.77 -56.10 -48.78
N HIS A 7 101.77 -57.41 -49.03
CA HIS A 7 102.57 -58.25 -49.94
C HIS A 7 104.06 -58.32 -49.59
N ASP A 8 104.38 -59.24 -48.68
CA ASP A 8 105.72 -59.74 -48.38
C ASP A 8 106.26 -60.59 -49.54
N SER A 9 107.39 -60.16 -50.12
CA SER A 9 108.18 -60.96 -51.04
C SER A 9 109.38 -61.60 -50.32
N TYR A 10 109.33 -62.92 -50.23
CA TYR A 10 110.46 -63.81 -49.96
C TYR A 10 111.65 -63.52 -50.90
N TYR A 11 112.86 -63.38 -50.35
CA TYR A 11 114.09 -63.66 -51.11
C TYR A 11 115.10 -64.44 -50.27
N ASN A 12 115.68 -65.40 -50.98
CA ASN A 12 116.30 -66.64 -50.53
C ASN A 12 117.82 -66.44 -50.45
N GLY A 13 118.38 -66.41 -49.24
CA GLY A 13 119.82 -66.30 -48.97
C GLY A 13 120.39 -67.63 -48.51
N SER A 14 120.65 -68.53 -49.46
CA SER A 14 121.40 -69.77 -49.27
C SER A 14 122.90 -69.48 -49.20
N THR A 15 123.47 -69.51 -48.00
CA THR A 15 124.92 -69.71 -47.80
C THR A 15 125.15 -71.06 -47.14
N ALA A 16 125.78 -71.94 -47.91
CA ALA A 16 126.19 -73.28 -47.55
C ALA A 16 127.15 -73.26 -46.35
N LEU A 17 126.68 -73.77 -45.21
CA LEU A 17 127.56 -74.23 -44.14
C LEU A 17 128.01 -75.66 -44.45
N SER A 18 129.31 -75.84 -44.66
CA SER A 18 129.97 -77.15 -44.69
C SER A 18 129.79 -77.85 -43.35
N ILE A 19 128.83 -78.75 -43.27
CA ILE A 19 128.66 -79.66 -42.14
C ILE A 19 129.64 -80.81 -42.33
N THR A 20 130.77 -80.71 -41.63
CA THR A 20 131.65 -81.82 -41.33
C THR A 20 130.86 -82.89 -40.58
N THR A 21 130.70 -84.04 -41.21
CA THR A 21 130.11 -85.24 -40.64
C THR A 21 131.00 -85.75 -39.50
N ILE A 22 130.65 -85.41 -38.26
CA ILE A 22 131.11 -86.15 -37.08
C ILE A 22 129.95 -87.07 -36.70
N PHE A 23 130.09 -88.36 -37.01
CA PHE A 23 129.26 -89.41 -36.43
C PHE A 23 129.91 -89.88 -35.12
N PRO A 24 129.28 -89.67 -33.96
CA PRO A 24 129.34 -90.64 -32.88
C PRO A 24 128.16 -91.59 -33.04
N ASN A 25 128.45 -92.84 -33.37
CA ASN A 25 127.58 -93.97 -33.10
C ASN A 25 127.38 -94.04 -31.59
N ASP A 26 126.29 -93.47 -31.07
CA ASP A 26 125.93 -93.59 -29.67
C ASP A 26 124.43 -93.93 -29.59
N LEU A 27 124.12 -95.15 -29.14
CA LEU A 27 122.76 -95.68 -28.98
C LEU A 27 121.91 -94.79 -28.04
N ASN A 28 122.56 -93.99 -27.18
CA ASN A 28 121.92 -92.93 -26.37
C ASN A 28 121.19 -91.85 -27.20
N SER A 29 121.60 -91.59 -28.45
CA SER A 29 121.03 -90.51 -29.28
C SER A 29 119.67 -90.84 -29.89
N ARG A 30 119.35 -92.12 -30.13
CA ARG A 30 118.06 -92.56 -30.71
C ARG A 30 116.94 -92.58 -29.69
N ASP A 31 117.23 -93.03 -28.47
CA ASP A 31 116.27 -93.02 -27.36
C ASP A 31 115.95 -91.58 -26.93
N GLU A 32 116.95 -90.67 -26.94
CA GLU A 32 116.69 -89.24 -26.79
C GLU A 32 115.80 -88.67 -27.90
N LEU A 33 116.00 -89.08 -29.16
CA LEU A 33 115.18 -88.61 -30.29
C LEU A 33 113.74 -89.14 -30.21
N ALA A 34 113.55 -90.39 -29.78
CA ALA A 34 112.22 -90.98 -29.55
C ALA A 34 111.52 -90.30 -28.35
N LYS A 35 112.25 -90.01 -27.28
CA LYS A 35 111.76 -89.23 -26.14
C LYS A 35 111.34 -87.82 -26.57
N ARG A 36 112.19 -87.09 -27.31
CA ARG A 36 111.88 -85.76 -27.85
C ARG A 36 110.68 -85.79 -28.79
N ARG A 37 110.50 -86.84 -29.60
CA ARG A 37 109.31 -87.01 -30.46
C ARG A 37 108.03 -87.26 -29.66
N LYS A 38 108.10 -88.07 -28.60
CA LYS A 38 106.97 -88.31 -27.70
C LYS A 38 106.60 -87.06 -26.91
N GLU A 39 107.58 -86.30 -26.43
CA GLU A 39 107.41 -85.00 -25.78
C GLU A 39 106.85 -83.96 -26.76
N ALA A 40 107.33 -83.91 -28.00
CA ALA A 40 106.81 -83.02 -29.04
C ALA A 40 105.38 -83.38 -29.46
N ALA A 41 105.05 -84.66 -29.58
CA ALA A 41 103.69 -85.11 -29.87
C ALA A 41 102.71 -84.81 -28.71
N ALA A 42 103.17 -85.00 -27.47
CA ALA A 42 102.41 -84.62 -26.27
C ALA A 42 102.22 -83.10 -26.19
N ALA A 43 103.26 -82.30 -26.50
CA ALA A 43 103.18 -80.85 -26.57
C ALA A 43 102.23 -80.38 -27.68
N ALA A 44 102.26 -81.02 -28.86
CA ALA A 44 101.35 -80.71 -29.96
C ALA A 44 99.89 -81.06 -29.62
N ALA A 45 99.64 -82.19 -28.95
CA ALA A 45 98.31 -82.56 -28.48
C ALA A 45 97.80 -81.61 -27.39
N ALA A 46 98.67 -81.20 -26.45
CA ALA A 46 98.35 -80.20 -25.45
C ALA A 46 98.06 -78.83 -26.06
N ALA A 47 98.84 -78.40 -27.06
CA ALA A 47 98.62 -77.16 -27.79
C ALA A 47 97.30 -77.18 -28.59
N LEU A 48 96.97 -78.32 -29.23
CA LEU A 48 95.70 -78.48 -29.94
C LEU A 48 94.51 -78.42 -28.99
N LYS A 49 94.61 -79.07 -27.82
CA LYS A 49 93.59 -78.99 -26.77
C LYS A 49 93.44 -77.57 -26.24
N ALA A 50 94.54 -76.90 -25.91
CA ALA A 50 94.53 -75.52 -25.44
C ALA A 50 93.90 -74.58 -26.48
N LYS A 51 94.19 -74.79 -27.78
CA LYS A 51 93.53 -74.05 -28.87
C LYS A 51 92.03 -74.32 -28.91
N GLY A 52 91.60 -75.57 -28.73
CA GLY A 52 90.18 -75.93 -28.63
C GLY A 52 89.48 -75.28 -27.43
N ASP A 53 90.14 -75.27 -26.27
CA ASP A 53 89.63 -74.65 -25.04
C ASP A 53 89.51 -73.12 -25.20
N VAL A 54 90.51 -72.46 -25.82
CA VAL A 54 90.46 -71.02 -26.15
C VAL A 54 89.29 -70.71 -27.08
N LEU A 55 89.12 -71.47 -28.16
CA LEU A 55 88.00 -71.27 -29.10
C LEU A 55 86.64 -71.48 -28.41
N SER A 56 86.54 -72.47 -27.52
CA SER A 56 85.32 -72.70 -26.73
C SER A 56 85.03 -71.54 -25.78
N LEU A 57 86.04 -71.00 -25.10
CA LEU A 57 85.89 -69.84 -24.21
C LEU A 57 85.52 -68.57 -24.99
N GLU A 58 86.13 -68.34 -26.15
CA GLU A 58 85.79 -67.23 -27.05
C GLU A 58 84.34 -67.33 -27.53
N ALA A 59 83.89 -68.53 -27.92
CA ALA A 59 82.50 -68.76 -28.32
C ALA A 59 81.51 -68.53 -27.18
N GLN A 60 81.82 -68.98 -25.96
CA GLN A 60 80.98 -68.74 -24.77
C GLN A 60 80.92 -67.25 -24.42
N ARG A 61 82.06 -66.55 -24.48
CA ARG A 61 82.11 -65.11 -24.24
C ARG A 61 81.30 -64.34 -25.28
N ALA A 62 81.45 -64.67 -26.56
CA ALA A 62 80.67 -64.05 -27.64
C ALA A 62 79.16 -64.29 -27.46
N ALA A 63 78.75 -65.50 -27.06
CA ALA A 63 77.35 -65.80 -26.77
C ALA A 63 76.81 -65.01 -25.57
N ALA A 64 77.60 -64.89 -24.49
CA ALA A 64 77.22 -64.11 -23.31
C ALA A 64 77.13 -62.60 -23.61
N GLU A 65 78.07 -62.06 -24.39
CA GLU A 65 78.05 -60.66 -24.83
C GLU A 65 76.84 -60.38 -25.74
N LYS A 66 76.51 -61.30 -26.64
CA LYS A 66 75.31 -61.21 -27.48
C LYS A 66 74.02 -61.21 -26.66
N ALA A 67 73.88 -62.13 -25.71
CA ALA A 67 72.70 -62.19 -24.84
C ALA A 67 72.54 -60.91 -24.00
N LYS A 68 73.65 -60.32 -23.52
CA LYS A 68 73.64 -59.05 -22.80
C LYS A 68 73.23 -57.89 -23.71
N LEU A 69 73.67 -57.88 -24.96
CA LEU A 69 73.29 -56.87 -25.95
C LEU A 69 71.77 -56.94 -26.23
N GLU A 70 71.23 -58.12 -26.49
CA GLU A 70 69.79 -58.34 -26.73
C GLU A 70 68.95 -57.89 -25.52
N ALA A 71 69.40 -58.19 -24.29
CA ALA A 71 68.73 -57.74 -23.08
C ALA A 71 68.73 -56.20 -22.94
N LEU A 72 69.88 -55.55 -23.22
CA LEU A 72 69.99 -54.09 -23.21
C LEU A 72 69.13 -53.43 -24.29
N GLU A 73 69.06 -54.01 -25.50
CA GLU A 73 68.20 -53.52 -26.57
C GLU A 73 66.72 -53.58 -26.17
N SER A 74 66.30 -54.67 -25.54
CA SER A 74 64.94 -54.83 -25.01
C SER A 74 64.63 -53.80 -23.92
N GLU A 75 65.57 -53.54 -23.00
CA GLU A 75 65.39 -52.54 -21.95
C GLU A 75 65.30 -51.12 -22.53
N VAL A 76 66.15 -50.78 -23.51
CA VAL A 76 66.10 -49.51 -24.22
C VAL A 76 64.78 -49.33 -24.96
N ALA A 77 64.24 -50.37 -25.60
CA ALA A 77 62.93 -50.32 -26.24
C ALA A 77 61.82 -50.03 -25.23
N ALA A 78 61.79 -50.75 -24.11
CA ALA A 78 60.81 -50.54 -23.04
C ALA A 78 60.90 -49.12 -22.42
N LEU A 79 62.11 -48.60 -22.22
CA LEU A 79 62.32 -47.24 -21.73
C LEU A 79 61.85 -46.17 -22.72
N LYS A 80 62.03 -46.39 -24.03
CA LYS A 80 61.50 -45.49 -25.07
C LYS A 80 59.98 -45.44 -25.04
N GLU A 81 59.32 -46.60 -24.95
CA GLU A 81 57.85 -46.66 -24.84
C GLU A 81 57.35 -45.95 -23.58
N LYS A 82 57.98 -46.19 -22.42
CA LYS A 82 57.64 -45.50 -21.17
C LYS A 82 57.85 -43.99 -21.26
N THR A 83 58.92 -43.55 -21.93
CA THR A 83 59.21 -42.13 -22.15
C THR A 83 58.15 -41.49 -23.03
N GLN A 84 57.72 -42.17 -24.09
CA GLN A 84 56.65 -41.68 -24.96
C GLN A 84 55.32 -41.56 -24.21
N ALA A 85 54.95 -42.57 -23.41
CA ALA A 85 53.73 -42.54 -22.61
C ALA A 85 53.71 -41.36 -21.61
N LEU A 86 54.84 -41.11 -20.94
CA LEU A 86 54.98 -39.96 -20.03
C LEU A 86 54.90 -38.63 -20.78
N GLN A 87 55.46 -38.55 -21.99
CA GLN A 87 55.36 -37.35 -22.82
C GLN A 87 53.91 -37.05 -23.23
N ASP A 88 53.15 -38.10 -23.57
CA ASP A 88 51.73 -37.98 -23.90
C ASP A 88 50.92 -37.51 -22.67
N GLU A 89 51.21 -38.04 -21.48
CA GLU A 89 50.56 -37.63 -20.23
C GLU A 89 50.86 -36.16 -19.88
N ILE A 90 52.11 -35.73 -20.04
CA ILE A 90 52.53 -34.32 -19.88
C ILE A 90 51.73 -33.41 -20.81
N ASN A 91 51.58 -33.81 -22.08
CA ASN A 91 50.81 -33.03 -23.06
C ASN A 91 49.33 -32.90 -22.63
N ILE A 92 48.72 -33.98 -22.14
CA ILE A 92 47.34 -33.97 -21.62
C ILE A 92 47.21 -33.01 -20.44
N TYR A 93 48.11 -33.07 -19.45
CA TYR A 93 48.07 -32.18 -18.30
C TYR A 93 48.28 -30.72 -18.68
N LYS A 94 49.14 -30.45 -19.68
CA LYS A 94 49.35 -29.10 -20.20
C LYS A 94 48.06 -28.53 -20.78
N THR A 95 47.39 -29.25 -21.68
CA THR A 95 46.11 -28.83 -22.27
C THR A 95 45.03 -28.64 -21.20
N ARG A 96 44.97 -29.52 -20.20
CA ARG A 96 44.01 -29.40 -19.10
C ARG A 96 44.27 -28.16 -18.25
N THR A 97 45.53 -27.83 -18.01
CA THR A 97 45.91 -26.62 -17.26
C THR A 97 45.54 -25.35 -18.02
N GLU A 98 45.79 -25.31 -19.32
CA GLU A 98 45.38 -24.19 -20.19
C GLU A 98 43.86 -24.01 -20.17
N THR A 99 43.10 -25.10 -20.26
CA THR A 99 41.63 -25.08 -20.19
C THR A 99 41.13 -24.55 -18.84
N LEU A 100 41.71 -25.03 -17.74
CA LEU A 100 41.35 -24.56 -16.39
C LEU A 100 41.68 -23.08 -16.20
N GLN A 101 42.77 -22.59 -16.75
CA GLN A 101 43.14 -21.18 -16.69
C GLN A 101 42.12 -20.30 -17.43
N THR A 102 41.67 -20.72 -18.61
CA THR A 102 40.62 -20.02 -19.36
C THR A 102 39.31 -19.98 -18.57
N ASN A 103 38.85 -21.13 -18.06
CA ASN A 103 37.62 -21.21 -17.27
C ASN A 103 37.68 -20.34 -16.00
N LEU A 104 38.84 -20.28 -15.35
CA LEU A 104 39.07 -19.41 -14.19
C LEU A 104 38.95 -17.93 -14.58
N ASN A 105 39.54 -17.52 -15.69
CA ASN A 105 39.45 -16.15 -16.18
C ASN A 105 38.00 -15.76 -16.53
N ASP A 106 37.27 -16.63 -17.22
CA ASP A 106 35.86 -16.41 -17.57
C ASP A 106 34.98 -16.30 -16.32
N THR A 107 35.22 -17.15 -15.32
CA THR A 107 34.52 -17.10 -14.03
C THR A 107 34.80 -15.80 -13.29
N ASN A 108 36.06 -15.36 -13.25
CA ASN A 108 36.44 -14.10 -12.62
C ASN A 108 35.79 -12.90 -13.33
N TYR A 109 35.72 -12.93 -14.66
CA TYR A 109 35.02 -11.90 -15.43
C TYR A 109 33.52 -11.88 -15.10
N GLY A 110 32.87 -13.05 -15.10
CA GLY A 110 31.46 -13.17 -14.72
C GLY A 110 31.18 -12.67 -13.31
N LEU A 111 32.07 -12.96 -12.35
CA LEU A 111 31.96 -12.48 -10.98
C LEU A 111 32.08 -10.95 -10.88
N ALA A 112 33.02 -10.35 -11.61
CA ALA A 112 33.18 -8.90 -11.66
C ALA A 112 31.93 -8.21 -12.25
N THR A 113 31.39 -8.75 -13.34
CA THR A 113 30.13 -8.24 -13.94
C THR A 113 28.96 -8.38 -12.97
N ALA A 114 28.83 -9.52 -12.28
CA ALA A 114 27.78 -9.72 -11.29
C ALA A 114 27.89 -8.74 -10.10
N ALA A 115 29.11 -8.46 -9.64
CA ALA A 115 29.37 -7.48 -8.57
C ALA A 115 28.97 -6.05 -8.99
N ASN A 116 29.27 -5.67 -10.23
CA ASN A 116 28.87 -4.37 -10.79
C ASN A 116 27.34 -4.26 -10.90
N ASN A 117 26.68 -5.29 -11.42
CA ASN A 117 25.21 -5.32 -11.52
C ASN A 117 24.55 -5.24 -10.14
N LEU A 118 25.08 -5.96 -9.14
CA LEU A 118 24.58 -5.89 -7.77
C LEU A 118 24.72 -4.48 -7.18
N THR A 119 25.81 -3.79 -7.50
CA THR A 119 26.03 -2.39 -7.07
C THR A 119 25.02 -1.45 -7.71
N ALA A 120 24.76 -1.58 -9.02
CA ALA A 120 23.75 -0.80 -9.73
C ALA A 120 22.34 -1.01 -9.15
N VAL A 121 21.94 -2.28 -8.93
CA VAL A 121 20.64 -2.61 -8.33
C VAL A 121 20.48 -2.02 -6.92
N ARG A 122 21.56 -1.98 -6.12
CA ARG A 122 21.53 -1.34 -4.80
C ARG A 122 21.30 0.18 -4.89
N GLN A 123 21.90 0.84 -5.87
CA GLN A 123 21.70 2.27 -6.11
C GLN A 123 20.28 2.56 -6.58
N GLU A 124 19.75 1.77 -7.52
CA GLU A 124 18.36 1.87 -7.98
C GLU A 124 17.37 1.67 -6.83
N LYS A 125 17.58 0.66 -5.98
CA LYS A 125 16.74 0.44 -4.80
C LYS A 125 16.74 1.67 -3.87
N GLN A 126 17.91 2.27 -3.61
CA GLN A 126 18.00 3.44 -2.75
C GLN A 126 17.28 4.66 -3.35
N ALA A 127 17.34 4.83 -4.67
CA ALA A 127 16.60 5.88 -5.38
C ALA A 127 15.09 5.67 -5.24
N VAL A 128 14.59 4.45 -5.48
CA VAL A 128 13.18 4.09 -5.32
C VAL A 128 12.69 4.29 -3.88
N ASP A 129 13.48 3.89 -2.88
CA ASP A 129 13.14 4.09 -1.47
C ASP A 129 13.00 5.59 -1.14
N THR A 130 13.84 6.44 -1.75
CA THR A 130 13.80 7.90 -1.58
C THR A 130 12.56 8.51 -2.24
N GLU A 131 12.26 8.13 -3.48
CA GLU A 131 11.06 8.58 -4.21
C GLU A 131 9.77 8.15 -3.51
N LEU A 132 9.74 6.93 -2.97
CA LEU A 132 8.61 6.42 -2.20
C LEU A 132 8.38 7.25 -0.92
N ALA A 133 9.45 7.60 -0.21
CA ALA A 133 9.36 8.46 0.97
C ALA A 133 8.85 9.86 0.63
N GLN A 134 9.33 10.46 -0.45
CA GLN A 134 8.85 11.76 -0.94
C GLN A 134 7.37 11.71 -1.33
N THR A 135 6.95 10.68 -2.06
CA THR A 135 5.55 10.48 -2.47
C THR A 135 4.63 10.33 -1.27
N ARG A 136 5.05 9.56 -0.25
CA ARG A 136 4.28 9.42 1.00
C ARG A 136 4.13 10.75 1.73
N SER A 137 5.21 11.53 1.83
CA SER A 137 5.18 12.87 2.45
C SER A 137 4.25 13.83 1.71
N ALA A 138 4.33 13.85 0.36
CA ALA A 138 3.46 14.67 -0.48
C ALA A 138 1.99 14.29 -0.33
N LYS A 139 1.68 12.98 -0.28
CA LYS A 139 0.33 12.47 -0.06
C LYS A 139 -0.23 12.92 1.29
N ILE A 140 0.52 12.75 2.38
CA ILE A 140 0.09 13.17 3.73
C ILE A 140 -0.18 14.67 3.75
N THR A 141 0.70 15.47 3.13
CA THR A 141 0.53 16.93 3.04
C THR A 141 -0.77 17.28 2.30
N ALA A 142 -1.04 16.63 1.16
CA ALA A 142 -2.28 16.85 0.40
C ALA A 142 -3.54 16.47 1.20
N GLU A 143 -3.50 15.36 1.95
CA GLU A 143 -4.61 14.93 2.81
C GLU A 143 -4.90 15.93 3.93
N ILE A 144 -3.86 16.50 4.56
CA ILE A 144 -4.00 17.54 5.58
C ILE A 144 -4.61 18.80 4.97
N THR A 145 -4.12 19.26 3.80
CA THR A 145 -4.66 20.43 3.11
C THR A 145 -6.14 20.25 2.79
N TRP A 146 -6.51 19.10 2.22
CA TRP A 146 -7.90 18.80 1.88
C TRP A 146 -8.80 18.78 3.12
N ARG A 147 -8.35 18.18 4.23
CA ARG A 147 -9.10 18.14 5.49
C ARG A 147 -9.38 19.56 6.01
N ASN A 148 -8.36 20.41 6.06
CA ASN A 148 -8.49 21.79 6.53
C ASN A 148 -9.45 22.60 5.64
N THR A 149 -9.37 22.44 4.32
CA THR A 149 -10.31 23.08 3.39
C THR A 149 -11.74 22.61 3.62
N ASN A 150 -11.95 21.30 3.80
CA ASN A 150 -13.28 20.75 4.06
C ASN A 150 -13.86 21.26 5.39
N GLU A 151 -13.05 21.33 6.45
CA GLU A 151 -13.47 21.91 7.74
C GLU A 151 -13.89 23.38 7.58
N GLY A 152 -13.13 24.18 6.83
CA GLY A 152 -13.48 25.58 6.54
C GLY A 152 -14.80 25.71 5.77
N LEU A 153 -15.05 24.85 4.78
CA LEU A 153 -16.31 24.82 4.04
C LEU A 153 -17.50 24.43 4.93
N GLN A 154 -17.32 23.44 5.82
CA GLN A 154 -18.36 23.04 6.78
C GLN A 154 -18.75 24.17 7.75
N GLN A 155 -17.75 24.96 8.19
CA GLN A 155 -18.01 26.16 9.00
C GLN A 155 -18.82 27.20 8.22
N GLN A 156 -18.44 27.48 6.97
CA GLN A 156 -19.19 28.43 6.12
C GLN A 156 -20.64 27.97 5.89
N ILE A 157 -20.86 26.69 5.60
CA ILE A 157 -22.21 26.12 5.44
C ILE A 157 -23.03 26.30 6.73
N SER A 158 -22.40 26.10 7.89
CA SER A 158 -23.08 26.26 9.19
C SER A 158 -23.50 27.72 9.43
N THR A 159 -22.64 28.68 9.11
CA THR A 159 -22.95 30.11 9.17
C THR A 159 -24.09 30.48 8.24
N LEU A 160 -24.03 30.07 6.96
CA LEU A 160 -25.08 30.36 5.99
C LEU A 160 -26.44 29.79 6.41
N LYS A 161 -26.49 28.58 6.98
CA LYS A 161 -27.72 28.02 7.54
C LYS A 161 -28.30 28.87 8.66
N ALA A 162 -27.44 29.40 9.54
CA ALA A 162 -27.88 30.28 10.63
C ALA A 162 -28.44 31.60 10.09
N ASP A 163 -27.81 32.19 9.07
CA ASP A 163 -28.27 33.43 8.46
C ASP A 163 -29.60 33.25 7.72
N ILE A 164 -29.76 32.17 6.94
CA ILE A 164 -31.04 31.83 6.29
C ILE A 164 -32.17 31.67 7.32
N SER A 165 -31.86 31.04 8.46
CA SER A 165 -32.84 30.87 9.54
C SER A 165 -33.26 32.22 10.15
N ARG A 166 -32.30 33.15 10.31
CA ARG A 166 -32.55 34.50 10.82
C ARG A 166 -33.42 35.30 9.85
N GLU A 167 -33.10 35.28 8.56
CA GLU A 167 -33.90 35.96 7.53
C GLU A 167 -35.32 35.39 7.41
N SER A 168 -35.46 34.06 7.49
CA SER A 168 -36.77 33.41 7.45
C SER A 168 -37.65 33.77 8.64
N ALA A 169 -37.07 34.01 9.81
CA ALA A 169 -37.79 34.48 11.00
C ALA A 169 -38.26 35.94 10.90
N LEU A 170 -37.61 36.77 10.07
CA LEU A 170 -37.96 38.18 9.86
C LEU A 170 -39.10 38.38 8.84
N LYS A 171 -39.57 37.33 8.16
CA LYS A 171 -40.66 37.39 7.17
C LYS A 171 -42.06 37.10 7.75
N LEU A 172 -42.34 37.57 8.97
CA LEU A 172 -43.73 37.93 9.29
C LEU A 172 -43.95 39.26 8.56
N GLU A 173 -44.85 39.28 7.56
CA GLU A 173 -45.18 40.50 6.82
C GLU A 173 -45.33 41.67 7.82
N PRO A 174 -44.49 42.72 7.73
CA PRO A 174 -44.41 43.80 8.73
C PRO A 174 -45.68 44.64 8.82
N ASP A 175 -46.62 44.35 7.94
CA ASP A 175 -47.90 44.98 7.84
C ASP A 175 -48.89 44.10 8.60
N ASN A 176 -49.15 44.48 9.86
CA ASN A 176 -50.26 44.04 10.71
C ASN A 176 -51.63 44.42 10.08
N ASN A 177 -51.78 44.13 8.79
CA ASN A 177 -52.79 44.56 7.84
C ASN A 177 -53.60 43.33 7.45
N LEU A 178 -54.47 42.89 8.36
CA LEU A 178 -55.63 42.12 7.88
C LEU A 178 -56.34 42.96 6.81
N HIS A 179 -56.88 42.28 5.79
CA HIS A 179 -57.62 42.92 4.72
C HIS A 179 -58.65 43.92 5.29
N PRO A 180 -58.88 45.10 4.68
CA PRO A 180 -59.78 46.13 5.22
C PRO A 180 -61.17 45.63 5.61
N GLN A 181 -61.67 44.57 4.96
CA GLN A 181 -62.91 43.88 5.31
C GLN A 181 -62.96 43.37 6.76
N PHE A 182 -61.85 43.26 7.48
CA PHE A 182 -61.83 42.85 8.88
C PHE A 182 -61.86 44.04 9.85
N ASN A 183 -61.75 45.28 9.35
CA ASN A 183 -61.72 46.51 10.14
C ASN A 183 -63.10 47.18 10.22
N HIS A 184 -64.12 46.40 10.59
CA HIS A 184 -65.49 46.91 10.78
C HIS A 184 -65.99 46.52 12.16
N SER A 185 -66.52 47.50 12.92
CA SER A 185 -67.01 47.31 14.30
C SER A 185 -68.16 46.32 14.43
N ASP A 186 -68.83 46.03 13.32
CA ASP A 186 -70.09 45.28 13.30
C ASP A 186 -69.89 43.86 12.74
N GLN A 187 -68.70 43.56 12.22
CA GLN A 187 -68.42 42.28 11.57
C GLN A 187 -67.93 41.24 12.57
N GLU A 188 -68.65 40.12 12.63
CA GLU A 188 -68.32 38.99 13.49
C GLU A 188 -67.43 37.99 12.75
N VAL A 189 -66.36 37.56 13.41
CA VAL A 189 -65.46 36.51 12.94
C VAL A 189 -65.42 35.34 13.90
N HIS A 190 -65.20 34.15 13.37
CA HIS A 190 -64.75 33.01 14.15
C HIS A 190 -63.26 32.81 13.95
N ILE A 191 -62.53 32.61 15.04
CA ILE A 191 -61.09 32.38 15.03
C ILE A 191 -60.87 30.88 15.28
N VAL A 192 -60.47 30.15 14.24
CA VAL A 192 -60.38 28.68 14.27
C VAL A 192 -58.94 28.24 14.07
N ASN A 193 -58.43 27.39 14.97
CA ASN A 193 -57.09 26.86 14.84
C ASN A 193 -57.01 25.78 13.75
N ILE A 194 -55.99 25.85 12.91
CA ILE A 194 -55.86 24.96 11.75
C ILE A 194 -55.56 23.52 12.17
N LYS A 195 -54.72 23.33 13.19
CA LYS A 195 -54.33 21.99 13.66
C LYS A 195 -55.44 21.35 14.49
N ALA A 196 -55.92 22.07 15.50
CA ALA A 196 -56.88 21.56 16.46
C ALA A 196 -58.30 21.45 15.89
N ARG A 197 -58.61 22.26 14.86
CA ARG A 197 -59.97 22.42 14.28
C ARG A 197 -61.02 22.88 15.30
N THR A 198 -60.57 23.59 16.33
CA THR A 198 -61.37 24.19 17.39
C THR A 198 -61.38 25.70 17.24
N ALA A 199 -62.48 26.32 17.64
CA ALA A 199 -62.61 27.77 17.71
C ALA A 199 -62.20 28.31 19.08
N ILE A 200 -61.76 29.56 19.10
CA ILE A 200 -61.60 30.32 20.35
C ILE A 200 -63.00 30.62 20.90
N ASP A 201 -63.28 30.10 22.09
CA ASP A 201 -64.55 30.23 22.81
C ASP A 201 -64.32 31.00 24.12
N HIS A 202 -65.23 31.91 24.44
CA HIS A 202 -65.12 32.76 25.63
C HIS A 202 -66.03 32.39 26.79
N ASP A 203 -66.63 31.20 26.79
CA ASP A 203 -67.40 30.57 27.88
C ASP A 203 -68.23 31.53 28.75
N SER A 204 -69.54 31.61 28.53
CA SER A 204 -70.42 32.41 29.40
C SER A 204 -70.64 31.83 30.80
N THR A 205 -70.27 30.58 31.05
CA THR A 205 -70.75 29.84 32.24
C THR A 205 -69.75 29.75 33.38
N LYS A 206 -68.45 29.98 33.15
CA LYS A 206 -67.40 29.71 34.15
C LYS A 206 -66.61 30.90 34.67
N GLY A 207 -66.92 32.12 34.24
CA GLY A 207 -66.26 33.33 34.75
C GLY A 207 -64.76 33.37 34.42
N GLU A 208 -64.41 34.18 33.42
CA GLU A 208 -63.06 34.67 33.11
C GLU A 208 -62.14 33.82 32.22
N GLY A 209 -62.44 32.54 31.96
CA GLY A 209 -61.60 31.69 31.11
C GLY A 209 -61.97 31.72 29.63
N THR A 210 -61.02 32.04 28.74
CA THR A 210 -61.15 31.68 27.31
C THR A 210 -60.53 30.31 27.08
N HIS A 211 -61.15 29.50 26.24
CA HIS A 211 -60.69 28.15 25.91
C HIS A 211 -60.93 27.84 24.44
N SER A 212 -60.49 26.66 24.00
CA SER A 212 -60.80 26.16 22.67
C SER A 212 -61.92 25.13 22.73
N TRP A 213 -62.89 25.28 21.84
CA TRP A 213 -64.04 24.37 21.76
C TRP A 213 -64.30 23.95 20.33
N GLU A 214 -65.01 22.84 20.14
CA GLU A 214 -65.43 22.39 18.82
C GLU A 214 -66.13 23.53 18.08
N TYR A 215 -65.70 23.77 16.84
CA TYR A 215 -66.20 24.88 16.05
C TYR A 215 -67.68 24.69 15.72
N GLN A 216 -68.50 25.65 16.11
CA GLN A 216 -69.92 25.70 15.85
C GLN A 216 -70.29 27.10 15.33
N PHE A 217 -70.64 27.19 14.06
CA PHE A 217 -70.96 28.48 13.41
C PHE A 217 -72.06 29.27 14.13
N GLY A 218 -73.05 28.60 14.72
CA GLY A 218 -74.13 29.23 15.47
C GLY A 218 -73.80 29.63 16.91
N ASN A 219 -72.65 29.21 17.45
CA ASN A 219 -72.31 29.46 18.84
C ASN A 219 -71.86 30.92 19.03
N ARG A 220 -72.68 31.68 19.75
CA ARG A 220 -72.40 33.09 20.04
C ARG A 220 -71.12 33.32 20.84
N PHE A 221 -70.66 32.34 21.62
CA PHE A 221 -69.44 32.44 22.41
C PHE A 221 -68.16 32.24 21.59
N GLN A 222 -68.28 31.86 20.32
CA GLN A 222 -67.15 31.72 19.39
C GLN A 222 -67.03 32.91 18.43
N LYS A 223 -67.88 33.92 18.62
CA LYS A 223 -67.90 35.13 17.81
C LYS A 223 -67.00 36.19 18.42
N TRP A 224 -66.27 36.86 17.56
CA TRP A 224 -65.33 37.91 17.92
C TRP A 224 -65.45 39.07 16.94
N ARG A 225 -65.07 40.27 17.38
CA ARG A 225 -64.90 41.46 16.55
C ARG A 225 -63.45 41.87 16.59
N LEU A 226 -62.86 42.11 15.42
CA LEU A 226 -61.50 42.62 15.31
C LEU A 226 -61.57 44.14 15.15
N ILE A 227 -60.96 44.88 16.07
CA ILE A 227 -61.06 46.34 16.11
C ILE A 227 -59.65 46.91 16.15
N LYS A 228 -59.29 47.77 15.18
CA LYS A 228 -58.01 48.49 15.25
C LYS A 228 -57.95 49.37 16.50
N VAL A 229 -56.82 49.33 17.21
CA VAL A 229 -56.55 50.24 18.34
C VAL A 229 -56.57 51.69 17.87
N ASN A 230 -56.00 51.97 16.69
CA ASN A 230 -56.11 53.23 15.97
C ASN A 230 -56.61 52.95 14.54
N ALA A 231 -57.85 53.32 14.25
CA ALA A 231 -58.48 53.08 12.96
C ALA A 231 -57.81 53.81 11.78
N ASN A 232 -57.05 54.87 12.04
CA ASN A 232 -56.35 55.65 11.01
C ASN A 232 -54.93 55.14 10.73
N ASP A 233 -54.42 54.22 11.54
CA ASP A 233 -53.09 53.64 11.34
C ASP A 233 -53.25 52.18 10.89
N PRO A 234 -52.94 51.85 9.62
CA PRO A 234 -53.05 50.49 9.12
C PRO A 234 -52.18 49.52 9.91
N LYS A 235 -51.04 49.96 10.49
CA LYS A 235 -50.14 49.10 11.26
C LYS A 235 -50.55 48.94 12.72
N SER A 236 -51.56 49.67 13.16
CA SER A 236 -52.02 49.66 14.55
C SER A 236 -52.44 48.26 15.00
N PRO A 237 -52.14 47.83 16.23
CA PRO A 237 -52.63 46.57 16.77
C PRO A 237 -54.15 46.40 16.72
N TRP A 238 -54.60 45.18 16.96
CA TRP A 238 -56.01 44.81 17.01
C TRP A 238 -56.43 44.47 18.43
N PHE A 239 -57.61 44.93 18.82
CA PHE A 239 -58.39 44.33 19.89
C PHE A 239 -59.23 43.18 19.33
N ILE A 240 -59.39 42.12 20.11
CA ILE A 240 -60.26 40.98 19.79
C ILE A 240 -61.39 40.99 20.81
N LYS A 241 -62.56 41.52 20.43
CA LYS A 241 -63.66 41.82 21.36
C LYS A 241 -64.77 40.78 21.27
N SER A 242 -65.23 40.26 22.40
CA SER A 242 -66.46 39.46 22.45
C SER A 242 -67.67 40.39 22.27
N PRO A 243 -68.56 40.14 21.29
CA PRO A 243 -69.79 40.88 21.14
C PRO A 243 -70.82 40.54 22.22
N ASP A 244 -70.74 39.37 22.86
CA ASP A 244 -71.70 38.90 23.87
C ASP A 244 -71.49 39.61 25.22
N CYS A 245 -70.24 39.76 25.67
CA CYS A 245 -69.93 40.34 26.98
C CYS A 245 -69.18 41.68 26.92
N GLY A 246 -68.78 42.13 25.74
CA GLY A 246 -68.10 43.40 25.50
C GLY A 246 -66.64 43.46 25.95
N ARG A 247 -66.06 42.33 26.39
CA ARG A 247 -64.67 42.23 26.86
C ARG A 247 -63.70 41.94 25.73
N TYR A 248 -62.44 42.31 25.92
CA TYR A 248 -61.33 42.03 25.01
C TYR A 248 -60.58 40.77 25.43
N LEU A 249 -60.12 40.00 24.45
CA LEU A 249 -59.18 38.92 24.66
C LEU A 249 -57.86 39.51 25.18
N GLU A 250 -57.50 39.08 26.37
CA GLU A 250 -56.29 39.46 27.07
C GLU A 250 -55.38 38.25 27.20
N PHE A 251 -54.08 38.45 27.02
CA PHE A 251 -53.11 37.52 27.59
C PHE A 251 -52.70 38.04 28.97
N ARG A 252 -52.68 37.20 30.00
CA ARG A 252 -52.15 37.58 31.31
C ARG A 252 -51.11 36.55 31.74
N SER A 253 -49.85 36.98 31.77
CA SER A 253 -48.84 36.27 32.55
C SER A 253 -49.26 36.35 34.01
N GLY A 254 -49.44 35.20 34.67
CA GLY A 254 -49.40 35.15 36.14
C GLY A 254 -48.11 35.80 36.63
N ASP A 255 -48.13 36.35 37.85
CA ASP A 255 -47.07 37.17 38.44
C ASP A 255 -45.64 36.72 38.09
N GLN A 256 -44.89 37.68 37.53
CA GLN A 256 -43.43 37.86 37.48
C GLN A 256 -42.42 36.70 37.25
N ASP A 257 -42.80 35.43 37.12
CA ASP A 257 -41.81 34.36 36.98
C ASP A 257 -41.67 33.78 35.56
N THR A 258 -40.42 33.72 35.14
CA THR A 258 -39.89 33.39 33.80
C THR A 258 -40.17 31.96 33.28
N ASN A 259 -41.02 31.20 33.96
CA ASN A 259 -41.48 29.88 33.54
C ASN A 259 -42.94 29.93 33.05
N LEU A 260 -43.10 30.38 31.80
CA LEU A 260 -44.34 30.50 31.03
C LEU A 260 -44.95 29.12 30.65
N THR A 261 -45.19 28.23 31.61
CA THR A 261 -45.73 26.89 31.32
C THR A 261 -47.27 26.84 31.28
N ALA A 262 -47.96 27.84 31.84
CA ALA A 262 -49.41 28.00 31.75
C ALA A 262 -49.83 29.46 32.02
N ALA A 263 -49.84 30.29 30.98
CA ALA A 263 -50.46 31.60 31.04
C ALA A 263 -51.79 31.53 30.26
N ASP A 264 -52.87 31.92 30.94
CA ASP A 264 -54.24 31.79 30.43
C ASP A 264 -54.65 33.05 29.67
N CYS A 265 -55.29 32.88 28.50
CA CYS A 265 -56.03 33.98 27.90
C CYS A 265 -57.34 34.21 28.68
N ARG A 266 -57.64 35.47 28.99
CA ARG A 266 -58.83 35.90 29.73
C ARG A 266 -59.58 36.99 28.99
N LEU A 267 -60.67 37.45 29.59
CA LEU A 267 -61.48 38.55 29.11
C LEU A 267 -61.53 39.70 30.12
N ASP A 268 -61.16 40.91 29.70
CA ASP A 268 -61.22 42.14 30.51
C ASP A 268 -61.64 43.38 29.67
N TYR A 269 -61.83 44.56 30.28
CA TYR A 269 -62.50 45.72 29.69
C TYR A 269 -61.60 46.94 29.42
N ASP A 270 -60.38 46.98 29.95
CA ASP A 270 -59.62 48.23 30.11
C ASP A 270 -58.91 48.75 28.84
N GLY A 271 -58.90 47.99 27.74
CA GLY A 271 -58.24 48.38 26.48
C GLY A 271 -56.72 48.45 26.58
N SER A 272 -56.13 47.83 27.60
CA SER A 272 -54.70 47.93 27.90
C SER A 272 -53.82 47.23 26.85
N ARG A 273 -52.51 47.49 26.90
CA ARG A 273 -51.52 46.97 25.93
C ARG A 273 -51.47 45.43 25.86
N GLN A 274 -51.91 44.74 26.92
CA GLN A 274 -52.04 43.28 27.00
C GLN A 274 -53.26 42.71 26.28
N GLN A 275 -54.19 43.55 25.83
CA GLN A 275 -55.34 43.18 24.99
C GLN A 275 -55.11 43.53 23.52
N GLN A 276 -53.92 44.05 23.20
CA GLN A 276 -53.56 44.45 21.85
C GLN A 276 -52.76 43.34 21.17
N TRP A 277 -53.13 43.03 19.93
CA TRP A 277 -52.58 41.90 19.17
C TRP A 277 -52.10 42.37 17.79
N ASN A 278 -50.88 41.99 17.43
CA ASN A 278 -50.43 42.02 16.05
C ASN A 278 -50.86 40.73 15.38
N ILE A 279 -51.48 40.82 14.20
CA ILE A 279 -51.98 39.68 13.46
C ILE A 279 -51.13 39.54 12.20
N GLY A 280 -50.21 38.56 12.21
CA GLY A 280 -49.36 38.23 11.08
C GLY A 280 -50.06 37.27 10.13
N VAL A 281 -49.98 37.52 8.82
CA VAL A 281 -50.58 36.66 7.78
C VAL A 281 -49.48 35.81 7.12
N TYR A 282 -49.72 34.51 7.00
CA TYR A 282 -48.84 33.56 6.30
C TYR A 282 -49.25 33.37 4.84
N SER A 283 -48.31 32.86 4.03
CA SER A 283 -48.63 32.30 2.73
C SER A 283 -49.70 31.20 2.88
N GLY A 284 -50.81 31.33 2.16
CA GLY A 284 -51.98 30.45 2.27
C GLY A 284 -53.12 30.96 3.17
N GLY A 285 -53.03 32.19 3.70
CA GLY A 285 -54.15 32.87 4.36
C GLY A 285 -54.37 32.51 5.84
N ALA A 286 -53.49 31.70 6.42
CA ALA A 286 -53.45 31.48 7.86
C ALA A 286 -52.93 32.73 8.59
N VAL A 287 -53.38 32.93 9.83
CA VAL A 287 -52.97 34.05 10.67
C VAL A 287 -52.38 33.57 12.00
N MET A 288 -51.51 34.38 12.59
CA MET A 288 -51.01 34.21 13.96
C MET A 288 -51.21 35.50 14.73
N PHE A 289 -51.70 35.37 15.96
CA PHE A 289 -51.96 36.48 16.87
C PHE A 289 -50.82 36.60 17.87
N ILE A 290 -50.08 37.70 17.82
CA ILE A 290 -48.94 37.99 18.67
C ILE A 290 -49.31 39.12 19.62
N ASN A 291 -49.27 38.87 20.92
CA ASN A 291 -49.56 39.89 21.90
C ASN A 291 -48.52 41.03 21.86
N VAL A 292 -48.97 42.28 21.85
CA VAL A 292 -48.10 43.47 21.74
C VAL A 292 -47.25 43.70 22.98
N ARG A 293 -47.71 43.30 24.18
CA ARG A 293 -46.96 43.51 25.42
C ARG A 293 -45.84 42.48 25.59
N TRP A 294 -46.10 41.21 25.28
CA TRP A 294 -45.15 40.12 25.57
C TRP A 294 -44.47 39.52 24.33
N GLY A 295 -44.91 39.85 23.12
CA GLY A 295 -44.37 39.27 21.89
C GLY A 295 -44.62 37.77 21.78
N MET A 296 -45.66 37.26 22.46
CA MET A 296 -46.02 35.84 22.49
C MET A 296 -47.21 35.56 21.58
N ALA A 297 -47.19 34.41 20.91
CA ALA A 297 -48.26 33.99 20.02
C ALA A 297 -49.31 33.16 20.78
N ILE A 298 -50.59 33.30 20.43
CA ILE A 298 -51.64 32.36 20.87
C ILE A 298 -51.29 30.96 20.39
N ASP A 299 -51.33 29.98 21.28
CA ASP A 299 -50.98 28.59 21.03
C ASP A 299 -52.05 27.65 21.60
N LEU A 300 -52.59 26.77 20.75
CA LEU A 300 -53.47 25.68 21.16
C LEU A 300 -52.68 24.36 21.18
N LEU A 301 -52.04 24.06 22.31
CA LEU A 301 -51.34 22.80 22.49
C LEU A 301 -52.35 21.64 22.60
N THR A 302 -52.64 20.99 21.48
CA THR A 302 -53.35 19.72 21.47
C THR A 302 -52.37 18.60 21.81
N THR A 303 -52.47 18.04 23.02
CA THR A 303 -52.06 16.65 23.21
C THR A 303 -53.21 15.77 22.70
N ASP A 304 -52.91 14.59 22.14
CA ASP A 304 -53.91 13.72 21.50
C ASP A 304 -55.10 13.31 22.41
N GLN A 305 -55.04 13.66 23.70
CA GLN A 305 -56.04 13.32 24.72
C GLN A 305 -57.11 14.40 24.98
N TRP A 306 -56.96 15.64 24.49
CA TRP A 306 -57.92 16.73 24.77
C TRP A 306 -58.27 17.48 23.49
N LYS A 307 -59.25 16.96 22.74
CA LYS A 307 -59.76 17.62 21.52
C LYS A 307 -60.77 18.74 21.83
N ASN A 308 -61.35 18.74 23.03
CA ASN A 308 -62.35 19.71 23.48
C ASN A 308 -61.91 20.27 24.84
N ASP A 309 -62.03 21.59 25.04
CA ASP A 309 -61.71 22.31 26.29
C ASP A 309 -60.21 22.45 26.61
N VAL A 310 -59.39 22.80 25.60
CA VAL A 310 -57.98 23.17 25.87
C VAL A 310 -57.90 24.66 26.15
N ARG A 311 -57.37 25.04 27.32
CA ARG A 311 -57.07 26.44 27.64
C ARG A 311 -56.12 27.03 26.62
N LEU A 312 -56.43 28.24 26.15
CA LEU A 312 -55.51 28.99 25.30
C LEU A 312 -54.26 29.33 26.11
N ARG A 313 -53.11 28.96 25.55
CA ARG A 313 -51.81 29.39 26.06
C ARG A 313 -51.26 30.45 25.13
N SER A 314 -50.20 31.12 25.57
CA SER A 314 -49.29 31.76 24.63
C SER A 314 -47.91 31.15 24.74
N TYR A 315 -47.21 31.10 23.60
CA TYR A 315 -45.87 30.57 23.50
C TYR A 315 -44.99 31.47 22.62
N LYS A 316 -43.68 31.20 22.57
CA LYS A 316 -42.79 31.95 21.69
C LYS A 316 -43.26 31.77 20.23
N PRO A 317 -43.40 32.84 19.44
CA PRO A 317 -43.82 32.73 18.05
C PRO A 317 -42.92 31.79 17.27
N ASN A 318 -43.52 30.78 16.65
CA ASN A 318 -42.85 29.80 15.81
C ASN A 318 -43.66 29.64 14.53
N SER A 319 -43.18 30.25 13.45
CA SER A 319 -43.85 30.20 12.15
C SER A 319 -44.03 28.78 11.61
N GLY A 320 -43.23 27.81 12.05
CA GLY A 320 -43.36 26.40 11.70
C GLY A 320 -44.41 25.63 12.49
N ASP A 321 -44.93 26.19 13.60
CA ASP A 321 -45.83 25.46 14.50
C ASP A 321 -47.30 25.61 14.07
N PRO A 322 -47.96 24.53 13.62
CA PRO A 322 -49.36 24.59 13.24
C PRO A 322 -50.31 24.86 14.42
N CYS A 323 -49.89 24.70 15.68
CA CYS A 323 -50.68 25.06 16.87
C CYS A 323 -50.88 26.57 17.04
N GLN A 324 -50.05 27.40 16.39
CA GLN A 324 -50.12 28.87 16.45
C GLN A 324 -50.79 29.49 15.21
N ARG A 325 -51.32 28.65 14.32
CA ARG A 325 -51.93 29.07 13.06
C ARG A 325 -53.44 28.97 13.10
N PHE A 326 -54.09 30.05 12.69
CA PHE A 326 -55.55 30.19 12.73
C PHE A 326 -56.11 30.61 11.38
N THR A 327 -57.39 30.37 11.18
CA THR A 327 -58.18 30.86 10.06
C THR A 327 -59.30 31.75 10.59
N LEU A 328 -59.55 32.85 9.90
CA LEU A 328 -60.65 33.76 10.19
C LEU A 328 -61.83 33.43 9.28
N PHE A 329 -62.95 33.01 9.85
CA PHE A 329 -64.21 32.85 9.12
C PHE A 329 -65.09 34.08 9.32
N ILE A 330 -65.41 34.78 8.23
CA ILE A 330 -66.34 35.91 8.21
C ILE A 330 -67.74 35.38 7.91
N ARG A 331 -68.75 35.85 8.66
CA ARG A 331 -70.14 35.76 8.21
C ARG A 331 -70.41 36.88 7.22
N GLN A 332 -70.66 36.52 5.96
CA GLN A 332 -71.18 37.45 4.95
C GLN A 332 -72.63 37.83 5.24
#